data_AF-A0A7Z9YUZ9-F1
#
_entry.id   AF-A0A7Z9YUZ9-F1
#
_cell.length_a   1.000
_cell.length_b   1.000
_cell.length_c   1.000
_cell.angle_alpha   90.00
_cell.angle_beta   90.00
_cell.angle_gamma   90.00
#
_symmetry.space_group_name_H-M   'P 1'
#
loop_
_entity.id
_entity.type
_entity.pdbx_description
1 polymer ?
#
loop_
_entity_poly.entity_id
_entity_poly.type
_entity_poly.pdbx_seq_one_letter_code
_entity_poly.pdbx_strand_id
1 'polypeptide(L)'
;MNVASMIWWKTLKPADQEIIQRAITEAAVYQRKENRDKNGARLALLKDKGMTIEENPDLASFRAKVADLKDMDLFKKPKVQTLLLKMIEASK
;
A
#
# COMPACT_ATOMS: atom_id res chain seq x y z
N MET A 1 -4.97 4.52 -5.65
CA MET A 1 -3.93 4.24 -6.67
C MET A 1 -4.13 5.28 -7.75
N ASN A 2 -3.09 6.00 -8.14
CA ASN A 2 -3.21 7.11 -9.08
C ASN A 2 -2.84 6.61 -10.47
N VAL A 3 -3.80 6.01 -11.17
CA VAL A 3 -3.58 5.46 -12.50
C VAL A 3 -4.70 5.85 -13.44
N ALA A 4 -4.34 6.00 -14.71
CA ALA A 4 -5.27 6.19 -15.81
C ALA A 4 -4.72 5.46 -17.05
N SER A 5 -5.58 5.22 -18.03
CA SER A 5 -5.13 4.73 -19.35
C SER A 5 -4.16 5.75 -19.94
N MET A 6 -2.96 5.30 -20.32
CA MET A 6 -1.94 6.17 -20.92
C MET A 6 -2.41 6.75 -22.26
N ILE A 7 -3.19 5.98 -23.03
CA ILE A 7 -3.71 6.43 -24.33
C ILE A 7 -4.64 7.62 -24.11
N TRP A 8 -5.61 7.48 -23.22
CA TRP A 8 -6.56 8.55 -22.89
C TRP A 8 -5.88 9.74 -22.21
N TRP A 9 -4.99 9.50 -21.26
CA TRP A 9 -4.30 10.57 -20.54
C TRP A 9 -3.57 11.53 -21.49
N LYS A 10 -2.94 10.98 -22.54
CA LYS A 10 -2.22 11.75 -23.57
C LYS A 10 -3.14 12.59 -24.46
N THR A 11 -4.45 12.34 -24.48
CA THR A 11 -5.39 13.18 -25.27
C THR A 11 -5.83 14.43 -24.51
N LEU A 12 -5.55 14.53 -23.21
CA LEU A 12 -5.92 15.67 -22.38
C LEU A 12 -4.95 16.84 -22.56
N LYS A 13 -5.46 18.07 -22.38
CA LYS A 13 -4.60 19.26 -22.31
C LYS A 13 -3.76 19.22 -21.03
N PRO A 14 -2.56 19.83 -21.00
CA PRO A 14 -1.73 19.87 -19.79
C PRO A 14 -2.44 20.43 -18.56
N ALA A 15 -3.28 21.46 -18.73
CA ALA A 15 -4.06 22.04 -17.63
C ALA A 15 -5.06 21.02 -17.03
N ASP A 16 -5.71 20.21 -17.86
CA ASP A 16 -6.65 19.18 -17.41
C ASP A 16 -5.92 18.04 -16.70
N GLN A 17 -4.75 17.63 -17.24
CA GLN A 17 -3.89 16.64 -16.59
C GLN A 17 -3.47 17.10 -15.18
N GLU A 18 -3.08 18.37 -15.04
CA GLU A 18 -2.67 18.94 -13.75
C GLU A 18 -3.83 18.94 -12.75
N ILE A 19 -5.01 19.38 -13.16
CA ILE A 19 -6.21 19.40 -12.30
C ILE A 19 -6.53 17.99 -11.81
N ILE A 20 -6.56 17.01 -12.71
CA ILE A 20 -6.86 15.62 -12.35
C ILE A 20 -5.77 15.04 -11.43
N GLN A 21 -4.49 15.32 -11.72
CA GLN A 21 -3.37 14.85 -10.91
C GLN A 21 -3.40 15.43 -9.49
N ARG A 22 -3.76 16.71 -9.34
CA ARG A 22 -3.94 17.34 -8.03
C ARG A 22 -5.12 16.71 -7.28
N ALA A 23 -6.28 16.62 -7.92
CA ALA A 23 -7.48 16.06 -7.32
C ALA A 23 -7.28 14.61 -6.83
N ILE A 24 -6.63 13.76 -7.64
CA ILE A 24 -6.39 12.36 -7.25
C ILE A 24 -5.35 12.23 -6.12
N THR A 25 -4.40 13.17 -6.04
CA THR A 25 -3.41 13.22 -4.95
C THR A 25 -4.08 13.60 -3.64
N GLU A 26 -4.92 14.64 -3.66
CA GLU A 26 -5.71 15.07 -2.50
C GLU A 26 -6.68 13.96 -2.04
N ALA A 27 -7.40 13.35 -2.98
CA ALA A 27 -8.30 12.23 -2.69
C ALA A 27 -7.55 11.05 -2.06
N ALA A 28 -6.33 10.74 -2.51
CA ALA A 28 -5.52 9.66 -1.91
C ALA A 28 -5.06 9.99 -0.48
N VAL A 29 -4.80 11.27 -0.15
CA VAL A 29 -4.50 11.69 1.23
C VAL A 29 -5.75 11.55 2.10
N TYR A 30 -6.87 12.09 1.63
CA TYR A 30 -8.17 12.01 2.33
C TYR A 30 -8.56 10.56 2.61
N GLN A 31 -8.52 9.70 1.59
CA GLN A 31 -8.90 8.29 1.70
C GLN A 31 -8.02 7.52 2.70
N ARG A 32 -6.72 7.80 2.76
CA ARG A 32 -5.82 7.18 3.74
C ARG A 32 -6.17 7.58 5.18
N LYS A 33 -6.54 8.84 5.40
CA LYS A 33 -7.01 9.31 6.71
C LYS A 33 -8.33 8.63 7.09
N GLU A 34 -9.33 8.74 6.23
CA GLU A 34 -10.66 8.15 6.46
C GLU A 34 -10.60 6.65 6.75
N ASN A 35 -9.74 5.91 6.04
CA ASN A 35 -9.56 4.49 6.30
C ASN A 35 -8.97 4.22 7.67
N ARG A 36 -7.92 4.97 8.07
CA ARG A 36 -7.31 4.80 9.39
C ARG A 36 -8.30 5.12 10.50
N ASP A 37 -9.04 6.21 10.35
CA ASP A 37 -10.05 6.64 11.33
C ASP A 37 -11.17 5.60 11.50
N LYS A 38 -11.54 4.90 10.41
CA LYS A 38 -12.58 3.87 10.43
C LYS A 38 -12.08 2.48 10.83
N ASN A 39 -10.77 2.23 10.87
CA ASN A 39 -10.23 0.90 11.18
C ASN A 39 -10.58 0.44 12.60
N GLY A 40 -10.55 1.33 13.59
CA GLY A 40 -10.94 0.99 14.97
C GLY A 40 -12.40 0.56 15.08
N ALA A 41 -13.30 1.30 14.43
CA ALA A 41 -14.72 0.96 14.39
C ALA A 41 -14.99 -0.37 13.66
N ARG A 42 -14.25 -0.66 12.58
CA ARG A 42 -14.33 -1.95 11.87
C ARG A 42 -13.85 -3.10 12.75
N LEU A 43 -12.77 -2.92 13.50
CA LEU A 43 -12.27 -3.94 14.43
C LEU A 43 -13.29 -4.23 15.54
N ALA A 44 -13.89 -3.18 16.12
CA ALA A 44 -14.94 -3.30 17.13
C ALA A 44 -16.17 -4.04 16.58
N LEU A 45 -16.60 -3.72 15.36
CA LEU A 45 -17.70 -4.42 14.68
C LEU A 45 -17.42 -5.93 14.54
N LEU A 46 -16.19 -6.31 14.15
CA LEU A 46 -15.85 -7.72 14.01
C LEU A 46 -15.89 -8.46 15.35
N LYS A 47 -15.43 -7.83 16.44
CA LYS A 47 -15.55 -8.38 17.80
C LYS A 47 -17.01 -8.56 18.21
N ASP A 48 -17.85 -7.55 17.98
CA ASP A 48 -19.29 -7.60 18.27
C ASP A 48 -20.00 -8.72 17.49
N LYS A 49 -19.55 -9.00 16.27
CA LYS A 49 -20.03 -10.14 15.45
C LYS A 49 -19.47 -11.51 15.87
N GLY A 50 -18.75 -11.58 16.99
CA GLY A 50 -18.27 -12.83 17.57
C GLY A 50 -16.91 -13.31 17.05
N MET A 51 -16.15 -12.45 16.35
CA MET A 51 -14.80 -12.80 15.93
C MET A 51 -13.82 -12.74 17.12
N THR A 52 -13.12 -13.84 17.40
CA THR A 52 -11.99 -13.86 18.33
C THR A 52 -10.77 -13.20 17.67
N ILE A 53 -10.16 -12.24 18.35
CA ILE A 53 -9.04 -11.45 17.81
C ILE A 53 -7.80 -11.65 18.68
N GLU A 54 -6.72 -12.12 18.08
CA GLU A 54 -5.37 -12.06 18.65
C GLU A 54 -4.75 -10.69 18.31
N GLU A 55 -4.57 -9.84 19.32
CA GLU A 55 -4.06 -8.48 19.13
C GLU A 55 -2.54 -8.38 19.16
N ASN A 56 -1.87 -9.40 19.70
CA ASN A 56 -0.41 -9.44 19.89
C ASN A 56 0.19 -10.72 19.30
N PRO A 57 0.02 -10.99 17.98
CA PRO A 57 0.66 -12.13 17.36
C PRO A 57 2.20 -12.02 17.47
N ASP A 58 2.90 -13.16 17.46
CA ASP A 58 4.36 -13.19 17.50
C ASP A 58 4.99 -12.70 16.18
N LEU A 59 5.04 -11.37 16.03
CA LEU A 59 5.57 -10.71 14.84
C LEU A 59 7.03 -11.06 14.57
N ALA A 60 7.82 -11.43 15.59
CA ALA A 60 9.21 -11.80 15.42
C ALA A 60 9.33 -13.14 14.67
N SER A 61 8.57 -14.15 15.09
CA SER A 61 8.51 -15.43 14.38
C SER A 61 7.97 -15.27 12.96
N PHE A 62 6.95 -14.46 12.73
CA PHE A 62 6.46 -14.17 11.37
C PHE A 62 7.56 -13.55 10.50
N ARG A 63 8.28 -12.54 11.00
CA ARG A 63 9.38 -11.91 10.26
C ARG A 63 10.51 -12.89 9.95
N ALA A 64 10.88 -13.75 10.89
CA ALA A 64 11.89 -14.77 10.69
C ALA A 64 11.48 -15.78 9.61
N LYS A 65 10.20 -16.19 9.60
CA LYS A 65 9.66 -17.14 8.62
C LYS A 65 9.55 -16.61 7.20
N VAL A 66 9.54 -15.30 7.01
CA VAL A 66 9.46 -14.66 5.68
C VAL A 66 10.76 -13.99 5.24
N ALA A 67 11.84 -14.15 6.01
CA ALA A 67 13.10 -13.43 5.81
C ALA A 67 13.78 -13.77 4.47
N ASP A 68 13.54 -14.98 3.96
CA ASP A 68 14.06 -15.53 2.71
C ASP A 68 13.16 -15.24 1.49
N LEU A 69 11.95 -14.68 1.67
CA LEU A 69 11.07 -14.36 0.54
C LEU A 69 11.72 -13.38 -0.45
N LYS A 70 12.63 -12.52 0.04
CA LYS A 70 13.43 -11.61 -0.80
C LYS A 70 14.34 -12.34 -1.81
N ASP A 71 14.61 -13.62 -1.60
CA ASP A 71 15.50 -14.45 -2.41
C ASP A 71 14.73 -15.34 -3.41
N MET A 72 13.38 -15.27 -3.42
CA MET A 72 12.55 -15.96 -4.40
C MET A 72 12.82 -15.47 -5.84
N ASP A 73 12.60 -16.33 -6.83
CA ASP A 73 12.80 -16.02 -8.25
C ASP A 73 12.09 -14.73 -8.72
N LEU A 74 10.94 -14.41 -8.11
CA LEU A 74 10.21 -13.16 -8.34
C LEU A 74 11.09 -11.91 -8.13
N PHE A 75 11.95 -11.94 -7.12
CA PHE A 75 12.81 -10.82 -6.72
C PHE A 75 14.21 -10.88 -7.32
N LYS A 76 14.61 -12.00 -7.95
CA LYS A 76 15.95 -12.17 -8.55
C LYS A 76 16.19 -11.29 -9.78
N LYS A 77 15.14 -10.79 -10.44
CA LYS A 77 15.32 -9.88 -11.59
C LYS A 77 16.03 -8.60 -11.13
N PRO A 78 17.15 -8.18 -11.76
CA PRO A 78 18.01 -7.12 -11.23
C PRO A 78 17.27 -5.81 -10.89
N LYS A 79 16.33 -5.38 -11.74
CA LYS A 79 15.53 -4.16 -11.50
C LYS A 79 14.61 -4.29 -10.28
N VAL A 80 14.00 -5.46 -10.10
CA VAL A 80 13.10 -5.74 -8.97
C VAL A 80 13.90 -5.84 -7.69
N GLN A 81 15.02 -6.56 -7.70
CA GLN A 81 15.91 -6.68 -6.54
C GLN A 81 16.44 -5.31 -6.10
N THR A 82 16.88 -4.50 -7.06
CA THR A 82 17.35 -3.13 -6.77
C THR A 82 16.26 -2.29 -6.12
N LEU A 83 15.02 -2.36 -6.62
CA LEU A 83 13.89 -1.65 -6.02
C LEU A 83 13.58 -2.16 -4.62
N LEU A 84 13.57 -3.48 -4.42
CA LEU A 84 13.34 -4.11 -3.12
C LEU A 84 14.35 -3.61 -2.08
N LEU A 85 15.64 -3.64 -2.41
CA LEU A 85 16.71 -3.19 -1.50
C LEU A 85 16.55 -1.70 -1.14
N LYS A 86 16.22 -0.85 -2.11
CA LYS A 86 15.93 0.57 -1.85
C LYS A 86 14.76 0.77 -0.89
N MET A 87 13.69 -0.02 -1.03
CA MET A 87 12.52 0.08 -0.15
C MET A 87 12.84 -0.43 1.26
N ILE A 88 13.62 -1.51 1.39
CA ILE A 88 14.09 -1.99 2.69
C ILE A 88 14.97 -0.94 3.38
N GLU A 89 15.88 -0.29 2.65
CA GLU A 89 16.74 0.76 3.19
C GLU A 89 15.93 1.99 3.64
N ALA A 90 14.95 2.44 2.85
CA ALA A 90 14.11 3.59 3.17
C ALA A 90 13.11 3.35 4.32
N SER A 91 13.01 2.13 4.85
CA SER A 91 12.12 1.75 5.95
C SER A 91 12.85 1.44 7.25
N LYS A 92 14.19 1.54 7.25
CA LYS A 92 15.00 1.59 8.47
C LYS A 92 14.87 2.95 9.12
#